data_AF-A0ABD5M2J1-F1
#
_entry.id   AF-A0ABD5M2J1-F1
#
_cell.length_a   1.000
_cell.length_b   1.000
_cell.length_c   1.000
_cell.angle_alpha   90.00
_cell.angle_beta   90.00
_cell.angle_gamma   90.00
#
_symmetry.space_group_name_H-M   'P 1'
#
loop_
_entity.id
_entity.type
_entity.pdbx_description
1 polymer ?
#
loop_
_entity_poly.entity_id
_entity_poly.type
_entity_poly.pdbx_seq_one_letter_code
_entity_poly.pdbx_strand_id
1 'polypeptide(L)'
;MSIEPVECVTPHCAGRMRDRTSGELVSAAVAYERGVTVTIPAVAPVPPHDEAVFDELTDTVVFRRDQALVTVYGLSPAHLSNIHGIAVAAAVDEQCGTEYCAQIDPRNLEAAR
;
A
#
# COMPACT_ATOMS: atom_id res chain seq x y z
N MET A 1 -3.12 -17.98 14.14
CA MET A 1 -2.20 -16.84 14.23
C MET A 1 -2.99 -15.68 14.82
N SER A 2 -2.62 -15.21 16.01
CA SER A 2 -3.23 -14.00 16.60
C SER A 2 -2.58 -12.80 15.94
N ILE A 3 -3.24 -12.23 14.94
CA ILE A 3 -3.00 -10.84 14.53
C ILE A 3 -3.53 -9.98 15.67
N GLU A 4 -2.64 -9.29 16.39
CA GLU A 4 -3.08 -8.35 17.42
C GLU A 4 -4.01 -7.32 16.77
N PRO A 5 -5.11 -6.89 17.42
CA PRO A 5 -6.05 -5.98 16.78
C PRO A 5 -5.41 -4.63 16.48
N VAL A 6 -5.82 -3.99 15.38
CA VAL A 6 -5.47 -2.59 15.10
C VAL A 6 -6.18 -1.72 16.14
N GLU A 7 -5.41 -1.01 16.97
CA GLU A 7 -5.93 -0.14 18.03
C GLU A 7 -5.99 1.32 17.62
N CYS A 8 -5.26 1.72 16.57
CA CYS A 8 -5.20 3.11 16.13
C CYS A 8 -5.02 3.25 14.61
N VAL A 9 -5.65 4.28 14.02
CA VAL A 9 -5.44 4.71 12.63
C VAL A 9 -4.89 6.13 12.67
N THR A 10 -3.68 6.33 12.17
CA THR A 10 -3.06 7.67 12.13
C THR A 10 -3.86 8.62 11.22
N PRO A 11 -3.78 9.95 11.41
CA PRO A 11 -4.48 10.92 10.55
C PRO A 11 -4.12 10.77 9.07
N HIS A 12 -2.91 10.30 8.77
CA HIS A 12 -2.45 10.00 7.41
C HIS A 12 -3.20 8.82 6.79
N CYS A 13 -3.51 7.79 7.59
CA CYS A 13 -4.33 6.63 7.20
C CYS A 13 -5.84 6.84 7.41
N ALA A 14 -6.25 7.91 8.09
CA ALA A 14 -7.65 8.25 8.36
C ALA A 14 -8.37 8.79 7.11
N GLY A 15 -7.62 9.11 6.05
CA GLY A 15 -8.17 9.39 4.73
C GLY A 15 -8.92 8.17 4.17
N ARG A 16 -10.04 8.40 3.49
CA ARG A 16 -10.80 7.33 2.83
C ARG A 16 -10.25 7.10 1.42
N MET A 17 -10.00 5.84 1.10
CA MET A 17 -9.47 5.36 -0.19
C MET A 17 -10.64 4.99 -1.10
N ARG A 18 -10.49 5.11 -2.41
CA ARG A 18 -11.55 4.72 -3.34
C ARG A 18 -11.43 3.24 -3.70
N ASP A 19 -12.51 2.52 -3.50
CA ASP A 19 -12.71 1.19 -4.06
C ASP A 19 -12.80 1.28 -5.59
N ARG A 20 -12.04 0.46 -6.29
CA ARG A 20 -11.98 0.45 -7.75
C ARG A 20 -13.20 -0.21 -8.38
N THR A 21 -13.89 -1.10 -7.66
CA THR A 21 -15.06 -1.81 -8.17
C THR A 21 -16.34 -1.01 -7.96
N SER A 22 -16.56 -0.48 -6.76
CA SER A 22 -17.78 0.27 -6.41
C SER A 22 -17.63 1.78 -6.48
N GLY A 23 -16.40 2.31 -6.47
CA GLY A 23 -16.13 3.75 -6.36
C GLY A 23 -16.34 4.31 -4.94
N GLU A 24 -16.71 3.46 -3.98
CA GLU A 24 -16.99 3.87 -2.61
C GLU A 24 -15.73 4.19 -1.82
N LEU A 25 -15.90 5.02 -0.79
CA LEU A 25 -14.82 5.43 0.09
C LEU A 25 -14.63 4.42 1.23
N VAL A 26 -13.57 3.61 1.13
CA VAL A 26 -13.16 2.56 2.07
C VAL A 26 -12.10 3.09 3.04
N SER A 27 -12.16 2.68 4.30
CA SER A 27 -11.14 3.05 5.30
C SER A 27 -9.92 2.14 5.20
N ALA A 28 -8.75 2.64 5.60
CA ALA A 28 -7.52 1.84 5.66
C ALA A 28 -7.67 0.57 6.52
N ALA A 29 -8.49 0.61 7.57
CA ALA A 29 -8.78 -0.55 8.41
C ALA A 29 -9.49 -1.67 7.64
N VAL A 30 -10.51 -1.34 6.84
CA VAL A 30 -11.25 -2.34 6.05
C VAL A 30 -10.36 -2.97 4.98
N ALA A 31 -9.52 -2.16 4.32
CA ALA A 31 -8.55 -2.67 3.35
C ALA A 31 -7.51 -3.59 4.01
N TYR A 32 -7.04 -3.23 5.21
CA TYR A 32 -6.10 -4.04 5.97
C TYR A 32 -6.71 -5.38 6.44
N GLU A 33 -7.99 -5.40 6.84
CA GLU A 33 -8.64 -6.65 7.28
C GLU A 33 -8.93 -7.63 6.14
N ARG A 34 -9.21 -7.12 4.92
CA ARG A 34 -9.57 -7.96 3.77
C ARG A 34 -8.40 -8.29 2.84
N GLY A 35 -7.31 -7.51 2.93
CA GLY A 35 -6.17 -7.64 2.05
C GLY A 35 -5.30 -8.86 2.34
N VAL A 36 -4.26 -9.01 1.52
CA VAL A 36 -3.27 -10.08 1.60
C VAL A 36 -1.96 -9.51 2.13
N THR A 37 -1.37 -10.17 3.13
CA THR A 37 -0.05 -9.79 3.65
C THR A 37 1.01 -9.94 2.56
N VAL A 38 1.78 -8.88 2.34
CA VAL A 38 2.89 -8.83 1.40
C VAL A 38 4.18 -8.54 2.14
N THR A 39 5.26 -9.19 1.74
CA THR A 39 6.58 -8.96 2.32
C THR A 39 7.28 -7.85 1.56
N ILE A 40 7.55 -6.72 2.20
CA ILE A 40 8.36 -5.66 1.58
C ILE A 40 9.83 -5.91 1.91
N PRO A 41 10.74 -5.96 0.93
CA PRO A 41 12.15 -6.20 1.18
C PRO A 41 12.74 -5.15 2.13
N ALA A 42 13.55 -5.58 3.10
CA ALA A 42 14.21 -4.65 4.03
C ALA A 42 15.16 -3.66 3.33
N VAL A 43 15.59 -3.97 2.10
CA VAL A 43 16.42 -3.08 1.26
C VAL A 43 15.60 -2.00 0.55
N ALA A 44 14.28 -2.14 0.51
CA ALA A 44 13.40 -1.16 -0.09
C ALA A 44 13.45 0.14 0.73
N PRO A 45 13.39 1.31 0.09
CA PRO A 45 13.47 2.60 0.78
C PRO A 45 12.19 2.91 1.58
N VAL A 46 11.40 1.94 2.02
CA VAL A 46 10.16 2.16 2.78
C VAL A 46 10.46 2.36 4.27
N PRO A 47 9.61 3.12 5.00
CA PRO A 47 9.73 3.23 6.44
C PRO A 47 9.66 1.86 7.15
N PRO A 48 10.26 1.72 8.34
CA PRO A 48 10.13 0.52 9.16
C PRO A 48 8.66 0.23 9.47
N HIS A 49 8.28 -1.04 9.33
CA HIS A 49 6.93 -1.55 9.54
C HIS A 49 7.00 -3.00 10.02
N ASP A 50 5.95 -3.45 10.68
CA ASP A 50 5.82 -4.84 11.14
C ASP A 50 5.05 -5.68 10.13
N GLU A 51 4.08 -5.06 9.45
CA GLU A 51 3.28 -5.74 8.44
C GLU A 51 2.87 -4.78 7.32
N ALA A 52 2.81 -5.31 6.10
CA ALA A 52 2.25 -4.63 4.94
C ALA A 52 1.15 -5.51 4.35
N VAL A 53 -0.02 -4.93 4.11
CA VAL A 53 -1.19 -5.63 3.58
C VAL A 53 -1.64 -4.97 2.30
N PHE A 54 -1.68 -5.73 1.22
CA PHE A 54 -2.16 -5.30 -0.08
C PHE A 54 -3.65 -5.60 -0.23
N ASP A 55 -4.43 -4.59 -0.59
CA ASP A 55 -5.84 -4.69 -0.91
C ASP A 55 -6.07 -4.50 -2.41
N GLU A 56 -6.42 -5.58 -3.11
CA GLU A 56 -6.66 -5.59 -4.56
C GLU A 56 -7.83 -4.68 -4.97
N LEU A 57 -8.81 -4.51 -4.09
CA LEU A 57 -10.03 -3.77 -4.39
C LEU A 57 -9.83 -2.26 -4.37
N THR A 58 -8.87 -1.75 -3.60
CA THR A 58 -8.51 -0.32 -3.58
C THR A 58 -7.19 -0.05 -4.29
N ASP A 59 -6.50 -1.08 -4.81
CA ASP A 59 -5.13 -1.01 -5.30
C ASP A 59 -4.20 -0.31 -4.28
N THR A 60 -4.32 -0.63 -2.98
CA THR A 60 -3.52 0.04 -1.93
C THR A 60 -2.76 -0.95 -1.07
N VAL A 61 -1.62 -0.51 -0.53
CA VAL A 61 -0.87 -1.23 0.50
C VAL A 61 -0.93 -0.43 1.79
N VAL A 62 -1.45 -1.07 2.83
CA VAL A 62 -1.56 -0.51 4.17
C VAL A 62 -0.43 -1.06 5.03
N PHE A 63 0.34 -0.16 5.62
CA PHE A 63 1.43 -0.48 6.52
C PHE A 63 0.95 -0.37 7.96
N ARG A 64 1.22 -1.43 8.71
CA ARG A 64 1.02 -1.49 10.14
C ARG A 64 2.39 -1.46 10.83
N ARG A 65 2.44 -0.68 11.90
CA ARG A 65 3.55 -0.68 12.83
C ARG A 65 3.01 -0.68 14.26
N ASP A 66 3.57 -1.53 15.10
CA ASP A 66 3.07 -1.88 16.42
C ASP A 66 1.60 -2.33 16.31
N GLN A 67 0.67 -1.52 16.79
CA GLN A 67 -0.78 -1.75 16.72
C GLN A 67 -1.52 -0.64 15.96
N ALA A 68 -0.79 0.14 15.16
CA ALA A 68 -1.32 1.29 14.44
C ALA A 68 -1.12 1.17 12.92
N LEU A 69 -2.13 1.62 12.16
CA LEU A 69 -1.98 1.85 10.72
C LEU A 69 -1.28 3.19 10.51
N VAL A 70 -0.07 3.13 9.97
CA VAL A 70 0.86 4.26 9.93
C VAL A 70 1.02 4.86 8.53
N THR A 71 0.88 4.06 7.48
CA THR A 71 1.03 4.55 6.10
C THR A 71 0.15 3.78 5.14
N VAL A 72 -0.30 4.45 4.08
CA VAL A 72 -1.00 3.85 2.95
C VAL A 72 -0.30 4.27 1.67
N TYR A 73 0.00 3.32 0.79
CA TYR A 73 0.47 3.57 -0.56
C TYR A 73 -0.58 3.15 -1.58
N GLY A 74 -0.98 4.07 -2.45
CA GLY A 74 -1.77 3.73 -3.63
C GLY A 74 -0.87 3.22 -4.75
N LEU A 75 -1.22 2.07 -5.32
CA LEU A 75 -0.49 1.42 -6.42
C LEU A 75 -1.01 1.82 -7.81
N SER A 76 -2.09 2.60 -7.88
CA SER A 76 -2.53 3.18 -9.17
C SER A 76 -1.35 3.88 -9.85
N PRO A 77 -1.07 3.61 -11.14
CA PRO A 77 0.10 4.15 -11.83
C PRO A 77 0.19 5.68 -11.83
N ALA A 78 -0.97 6.36 -11.78
CA ALA A 78 -1.07 7.81 -11.66
C ALA A 78 -0.54 8.36 -10.32
N HIS A 79 -0.42 7.53 -9.28
CA HIS A 79 0.02 7.89 -7.94
C HIS A 79 1.45 7.40 -7.63
N LEU A 80 2.03 6.53 -8.47
CA LEU A 80 3.39 6.03 -8.34
C LEU A 80 4.42 7.05 -8.86
N SER A 81 4.64 8.10 -8.08
CA SER A 81 5.54 9.23 -8.41
C SER A 81 6.80 9.32 -7.56
N ASN A 82 6.99 8.40 -6.61
CA ASN A 82 8.16 8.40 -5.74
C ASN A 82 8.74 6.98 -5.58
N ILE A 83 10.02 6.92 -5.23
CA ILE A 83 10.77 5.66 -5.10
C ILE A 83 10.15 4.70 -4.07
N HIS A 84 9.48 5.23 -3.03
CA HIS A 84 8.82 4.43 -2.01
C HIS A 84 7.64 3.65 -2.59
N GLY A 85 6.72 4.34 -3.26
CA GLY A 85 5.56 3.72 -3.89
C GLY A 85 5.95 2.72 -4.97
N ILE A 86 7.00 3.03 -5.74
CA ILE A 86 7.52 2.11 -6.78
C ILE A 86 8.08 0.83 -6.15
N ALA A 87 8.84 0.95 -5.06
CA ALA A 87 9.38 -0.22 -4.36
C ALA A 87 8.26 -1.09 -3.76
N VAL A 88 7.19 -0.47 -3.25
CA VAL A 88 6.01 -1.19 -2.77
C VAL A 88 5.28 -1.89 -3.92
N ALA A 89 5.05 -1.19 -5.03
CA ALA A 89 4.43 -1.76 -6.22
C ALA A 89 5.22 -2.97 -6.76
N ALA A 90 6.55 -2.88 -6.79
CA ALA A 90 7.41 -3.97 -7.24
C ALA A 90 7.29 -5.23 -6.35
N ALA A 91 7.19 -5.04 -5.03
CA ALA A 91 6.99 -6.15 -4.10
C ALA A 91 5.62 -6.82 -4.27
N VAL A 92 4.59 -6.04 -4.60
CA VAL A 92 3.24 -6.54 -4.88
C VAL A 92 3.18 -7.24 -6.23
N ASP A 93 3.79 -6.68 -7.28
CA ASP A 93 3.87 -7.32 -8.60
C ASP A 93 4.54 -8.71 -8.51
N GLU A 94 5.64 -8.83 -7.76
CA GLU A 94 6.34 -10.10 -7.55
C GLU A 94 5.49 -11.15 -6.81
N GLN A 95 4.73 -10.75 -5.79
CA GLN A 95 4.01 -11.67 -4.89
C GLN A 95 2.56 -11.95 -5.31
N CYS A 96 1.91 -10.99 -5.94
CA CYS A 96 0.49 -11.04 -6.30
C CYS A 96 0.27 -11.17 -7.81
N GLY A 97 1.33 -11.18 -8.62
CA GLY A 97 1.23 -11.31 -10.07
C GLY A 97 0.58 -10.10 -10.75
N THR A 98 0.68 -8.93 -10.14
CA THR A 98 0.19 -7.67 -10.70
C THR A 98 1.23 -7.04 -11.63
N GLU A 99 0.81 -6.01 -12.36
CA GLU A 99 1.65 -5.31 -13.35
C GLU A 99 1.60 -3.79 -13.15
N TYR A 100 1.63 -3.33 -11.90
CA TYR A 100 1.60 -1.90 -11.59
C TYR A 100 2.85 -1.20 -12.10
N CYS A 101 4.02 -1.81 -11.92
CA CYS A 101 5.30 -1.23 -12.35
C CYS A 101 5.40 -1.08 -13.87
N ALA A 102 4.80 -2.00 -14.64
CA ALA A 102 4.78 -1.93 -16.10
C ALA A 102 3.96 -0.75 -16.65
N GLN A 103 3.01 -0.25 -15.85
CA GLN A 103 2.11 0.85 -16.22
C GLN A 103 2.61 2.21 -15.74
N ILE A 104 3.73 2.28 -15.02
CA ILE A 104 4.30 3.55 -14.55
C ILE A 104 4.72 4.38 -15.77
N ASP A 105 4.18 5.60 -15.87
CA ASP A 105 4.63 6.55 -16.87
C ASP A 105 6.10 6.94 -16.57
N PRO A 106 7.04 6.79 -17.52
CA PRO A 106 8.44 7.08 -17.28
C PRO A 106 8.70 8.53 -16.83
N ARG A 107 7.80 9.48 -17.12
CA ARG A 107 7.88 10.87 -16.62
C ARG A 107 7.72 10.97 -15.10
N ASN A 108 7.03 10.01 -14.48
CA ASN A 108 6.90 9.94 -13.02
C ASN A 108 8.20 9.47 -12.35
N LEU A 109 9.08 8.77 -13.08
CA LEU A 109 10.39 8.34 -12.58
C LEU A 109 11.39 9.50 -12.53
N GLU A 110 11.26 10.49 -13.43
CA GLU A 110 12.14 11.67 -13.46
C GLU A 110 11.88 12.63 -12.30
N ALA A 111 10.64 12.69 -11.81
CA ALA A 111 10.25 13.52 -10.67
C ALA A 111 10.67 12.93 -9.30
N ALA A 112 11.07 11.66 -9.27
CA ALA A 112 11.43 10.92 -8.05
C ALA A 112 12.92 11.00 -7.68
N ARG A 113 13.73 11.73 -8.46
CA ARG A 113 15.19 11.85 -8.32
C ARG A 113 15.59 13.13 -7.58
#